data_AF-A0A561DU52-F1
#
_entry.id   AF-A0A561DU52-F1
#
_cell.length_a   1.000
_cell.length_b   1.000
_cell.length_c   1.000
_cell.angle_alpha   90.00
_cell.angle_beta   90.00
_cell.angle_gamma   90.00
#
_symmetry.space_group_name_H-M   'P 1'
#
loop_
_entity.id
_entity.type
_entity.pdbx_description
1 polymer ?
#
loop_
_entity_poly.entity_id
_entity_poly.type
_entity_poly.pdbx_seq_one_letter_code
_entity_poly.pdbx_strand_id
1 'polypeptide(L)'
;MTSHTTERPRRVGGRSARVTNAVYTAVGHLMAHERPDRITIPMVAERAGVNPTSIYRRWGDVDALLKEVAVAVMAHENDVLPDVGTFTGDLTEWAELIADDIARPERSRYLRALASARDELVEVCPCWNVRGAQAARLIERAHERGEAVPTVDQVLDHIIGPLYHHAVFALPVTRSYARRLAADVLLMAQPAS
;
A
#
# COMPACT_ATOMS: atom_id res chain seq x y z
N MET A 1 -22.11 31.02 -46.26
CA MET A 1 -22.45 30.99 -44.82
C MET A 1 -21.44 30.11 -44.11
N THR A 2 -20.51 30.72 -43.38
CA THR A 2 -19.46 30.07 -42.60
C THR A 2 -20.02 29.60 -41.27
N SER A 3 -20.11 28.30 -41.04
CA SER A 3 -20.45 27.74 -39.73
C SER A 3 -19.17 27.41 -38.98
N HIS A 4 -18.85 28.26 -38.00
CA HIS A 4 -17.81 28.01 -36.99
C HIS A 4 -18.43 27.12 -35.90
N THR A 5 -18.03 25.85 -35.85
CA THR A 5 -18.31 24.99 -34.69
C THR A 5 -17.23 25.25 -33.65
N THR A 6 -17.54 26.03 -32.64
CA THR A 6 -16.68 26.23 -31.47
C THR A 6 -16.68 24.96 -30.63
N GLU A 7 -15.60 24.18 -30.71
CA GLU A 7 -15.39 23.00 -29.90
C GLU A 7 -15.12 23.41 -28.44
N ARG A 8 -16.00 23.02 -27.51
CA ARG A 8 -15.81 23.25 -26.07
C ARG A 8 -14.72 22.30 -25.54
N PRO A 9 -13.67 22.78 -24.86
CA PRO A 9 -12.62 21.92 -24.35
C PRO A 9 -13.12 21.09 -23.15
N ARG A 10 -13.01 19.76 -23.28
CA ARG A 10 -13.23 18.78 -22.20
C ARG A 10 -11.98 18.68 -21.32
N ARG A 11 -12.10 18.96 -20.01
CA ARG A 11 -11.79 18.06 -18.88
C ARG A 11 -11.70 18.81 -17.54
N VAL A 12 -12.69 18.57 -16.68
CA VAL A 12 -12.82 19.10 -15.30
C VAL A 12 -11.98 18.28 -14.27
N GLY A 13 -11.24 17.26 -14.71
CA GLY A 13 -10.54 16.32 -13.82
C GLY A 13 -9.32 16.88 -13.09
N GLY A 14 -8.62 17.87 -13.65
CA GLY A 14 -7.35 18.36 -13.08
C GLY A 14 -7.50 19.06 -11.72
N ARG A 15 -8.60 19.80 -11.51
CA ARG A 15 -8.86 20.48 -10.23
C ARG A 15 -9.26 19.48 -9.14
N SER A 16 -10.04 18.45 -9.49
CA SER A 16 -10.43 17.38 -8.56
C SER A 16 -9.24 16.54 -8.12
N ALA A 17 -8.35 16.17 -9.04
CA ALA A 17 -7.12 15.44 -8.72
C ALA A 17 -6.21 16.24 -7.77
N ARG A 18 -6.01 17.55 -8.02
CA ARG A 18 -5.24 18.42 -7.13
C ARG A 18 -5.82 18.50 -5.72
N VAL A 19 -7.15 18.64 -5.60
CA VAL A 19 -7.83 18.65 -4.29
C VAL A 19 -7.66 17.32 -3.57
N THR A 20 -7.81 16.20 -4.29
CA THR A 20 -7.54 14.86 -3.74
C THR A 20 -6.14 14.76 -3.16
N ASN A 21 -5.13 15.14 -3.95
CA ASN A 21 -3.73 15.04 -3.55
C ASN A 21 -3.43 15.95 -2.35
N ALA A 22 -3.99 17.16 -2.31
CA ALA A 22 -3.83 18.07 -1.16
C ALA A 22 -4.44 17.47 0.12
N VAL A 23 -5.63 16.89 0.03
CA VAL A 23 -6.30 16.21 1.15
C VAL A 23 -5.50 14.99 1.61
N TYR A 24 -5.03 14.14 0.69
CA TYR A 24 -4.24 12.96 1.04
C TYR A 24 -2.92 13.34 1.71
N THR A 25 -2.25 14.37 1.20
CA THR A 25 -1.02 14.91 1.80
C THR A 25 -1.28 15.45 3.21
N ALA A 26 -2.39 16.17 3.41
CA ALA A 26 -2.79 16.68 4.72
C ALA A 26 -3.07 15.55 5.71
N VAL A 27 -3.82 14.52 5.29
CA VAL A 27 -4.08 13.33 6.11
C VAL A 27 -2.78 12.64 6.50
N GLY A 28 -1.84 12.43 5.57
CA GLY A 28 -0.58 11.78 5.90
C GLY A 28 0.27 12.54 6.91
N HIS A 29 0.32 13.86 6.77
CA HIS A 29 0.98 14.67 7.79
C HIS A 29 0.27 14.60 9.15
N LEU A 30 -1.06 14.63 9.18
CA LEU A 30 -1.81 14.50 10.44
C LEU A 30 -1.58 13.12 11.07
N MET A 31 -1.62 12.05 10.28
CA MET A 31 -1.31 10.69 10.74
C MET A 31 0.13 10.52 11.22
N ALA A 32 1.07 11.38 10.80
CA ALA A 32 2.44 11.38 11.30
C ALA A 32 2.58 12.02 12.70
N HIS A 33 1.69 12.93 13.09
CA HIS A 33 1.81 13.72 14.33
C HIS A 33 0.71 13.45 15.36
N GLU A 34 -0.47 13.01 14.90
CA GLU A 34 -1.66 12.81 15.71
C GLU A 34 -2.06 11.34 15.78
N ARG A 35 -2.85 11.00 16.80
CA ARG A 35 -3.54 9.70 16.85
C ARG A 35 -4.76 9.74 15.91
N PRO A 36 -5.10 8.63 15.23
CA PRO A 36 -6.22 8.61 14.27
C PRO A 36 -7.54 9.13 14.85
N ASP A 37 -7.87 8.80 16.10
CA ASP A 37 -9.08 9.22 16.83
C ASP A 37 -9.15 10.73 17.11
N ARG A 38 -8.04 11.45 16.92
CA ARG A 38 -7.96 12.92 17.10
C ARG A 38 -8.04 13.68 15.78
N ILE A 39 -7.99 12.99 14.65
CA ILE A 39 -8.05 13.64 13.34
C ILE A 39 -9.51 13.98 13.03
N THR A 40 -9.75 15.21 12.57
CA THR A 40 -11.09 15.69 12.21
C THR A 40 -11.11 16.31 10.81
N ILE A 41 -12.28 16.34 10.17
CA ILE A 41 -12.44 16.98 8.84
C ILE A 41 -12.00 18.45 8.85
N PRO A 42 -12.34 19.28 9.87
CA PRO A 42 -11.83 20.66 9.93
C PRO A 42 -10.30 20.74 9.93
N MET A 43 -9.59 19.90 10.69
CA MET A 43 -8.13 19.88 10.72
C MET A 43 -7.53 19.52 9.35
N VAL A 44 -8.12 18.52 8.68
CA VAL A 44 -7.70 18.13 7.32
C VAL A 44 -7.95 19.27 6.33
N ALA A 45 -9.12 19.90 6.40
CA ALA A 45 -9.52 20.98 5.50
C ALA A 45 -8.61 22.21 5.63
N GLU A 46 -8.33 22.64 6.87
CA GLU A 46 -7.39 23.71 7.19
C GLU A 46 -6.02 23.41 6.60
N ARG A 47 -5.49 22.21 6.85
CA ARG A 47 -4.16 21.83 6.38
C ARG A 47 -4.07 21.67 4.85
N ALA A 48 -5.12 21.15 4.23
CA ALA A 48 -5.19 20.98 2.77
C ALA A 48 -5.50 22.30 2.04
N GLY A 49 -5.88 23.36 2.75
CA GLY A 49 -6.28 24.64 2.16
C GLY A 49 -7.59 24.52 1.36
N VAL A 50 -8.52 23.67 1.79
CA VAL A 50 -9.80 23.43 1.11
C VAL A 50 -10.98 23.68 2.04
N ASN A 51 -12.16 23.94 1.47
CA ASN A 51 -13.37 24.09 2.26
C ASN A 51 -13.82 22.73 2.85
N PRO A 52 -14.15 22.64 4.16
CA PRO A 52 -14.61 21.39 4.79
C PRO A 52 -15.78 20.70 4.06
N THR A 53 -16.73 21.46 3.53
CA THR A 53 -17.87 20.94 2.76
C THR A 53 -17.41 20.16 1.51
N SER A 54 -16.26 20.51 0.93
CA SER A 54 -15.70 19.77 -0.20
C SER A 54 -15.23 18.38 0.20
N ILE A 55 -14.79 18.21 1.45
CA ILE A 55 -14.38 16.92 2.00
C ILE A 55 -15.63 16.11 2.38
N TYR A 56 -16.54 16.69 3.16
CA TYR A 56 -17.81 16.04 3.53
C TYR A 56 -18.59 15.51 2.32
N ARG A 57 -18.69 16.28 1.24
CA ARG A 57 -19.43 15.86 0.03
C ARG A 57 -18.84 14.60 -0.63
N ARG A 58 -17.52 14.39 -0.53
CA ARG A 58 -16.84 13.29 -1.23
C ARG A 58 -16.66 12.07 -0.34
N TRP A 59 -16.25 12.26 0.90
CA TRP A 59 -15.91 11.15 1.80
C TRP A 59 -16.97 10.90 2.87
N GLY A 60 -17.88 11.85 3.13
CA GLY A 60 -18.93 11.72 4.14
C GLY A 60 -18.41 12.02 5.55
N ASP A 61 -17.41 11.27 6.02
CA ASP A 61 -16.82 11.44 7.35
C ASP A 61 -15.29 11.25 7.33
N VAL A 62 -14.68 11.40 8.51
CA VAL A 62 -13.23 11.29 8.66
C VAL A 62 -12.74 9.85 8.55
N ASP A 63 -13.52 8.87 8.99
CA ASP A 63 -13.12 7.46 8.99
C ASP A 63 -13.06 6.92 7.56
N ALA A 64 -14.06 7.24 6.73
CA ALA A 64 -14.08 6.94 5.32
C ALA A 64 -12.91 7.59 4.57
N LEU A 65 -12.56 8.83 4.91
CA LEU A 65 -11.40 9.52 4.35
C LEU A 65 -10.09 8.83 4.76
N LEU A 66 -9.89 8.56 6.06
CA LEU A 66 -8.68 7.90 6.57
C LEU A 66 -8.49 6.53 5.93
N LYS A 67 -9.59 5.77 5.76
CA LYS A 67 -9.60 4.49 5.07
C LYS A 67 -9.16 4.61 3.61
N GLU A 68 -9.73 5.54 2.85
CA GLU A 68 -9.37 5.76 1.44
C GLU A 68 -7.90 6.14 1.28
N VAL A 69 -7.38 7.02 2.16
CA VAL A 69 -5.96 7.39 2.16
C VAL A 69 -5.07 6.22 2.55
N ALA A 70 -5.45 5.44 3.57
CA ALA A 70 -4.68 4.26 3.98
C ALA A 70 -4.59 3.22 2.85
N VAL A 71 -5.69 2.96 2.14
CA VAL A 71 -5.69 2.09 0.95
C VAL A 71 -4.75 2.64 -0.12
N ALA A 72 -4.87 3.93 -0.46
CA ALA A 72 -4.05 4.55 -1.50
C ALA A 72 -2.56 4.50 -1.19
N VAL A 73 -2.18 4.80 0.05
CA VAL A 73 -0.79 4.78 0.50
C VAL A 73 -0.24 3.35 0.49
N MET A 74 -1.00 2.37 1.00
CA MET A 74 -0.56 0.97 1.06
C MET A 74 -0.55 0.27 -0.30
N ALA A 75 -1.36 0.71 -1.25
CA ALA A 75 -1.42 0.15 -2.60
C ALA A 75 -0.50 0.85 -3.61
N HIS A 76 0.41 1.73 -3.17
CA HIS A 76 1.34 2.36 -4.09
C HIS A 76 2.40 1.37 -4.60
N GLU A 77 2.47 1.23 -5.93
CA GLU A 77 3.24 0.20 -6.66
C GLU A 77 4.69 0.62 -7.03
N ASN A 78 5.17 1.78 -6.61
CA ASN A 78 6.38 2.40 -7.17
C ASN A 78 7.73 1.83 -6.67
N ASP A 79 7.74 0.62 -6.10
CA ASP A 79 8.98 0.01 -5.62
C ASP A 79 9.64 -0.80 -6.75
N VAL A 80 10.86 -0.39 -7.13
CA VAL A 80 11.73 -1.22 -7.98
C VAL A 80 12.03 -2.50 -7.22
N LEU A 81 11.68 -3.66 -7.80
CA LEU A 81 11.96 -4.95 -7.19
C LEU A 81 13.46 -5.24 -7.20
N PRO A 82 14.01 -5.83 -6.13
CA PRO A 82 15.40 -6.30 -6.10
C PRO A 82 15.71 -7.21 -7.28
N ASP A 83 16.93 -7.14 -7.80
CA ASP A 83 17.41 -8.00 -8.89
C ASP A 83 18.89 -8.29 -8.69
N VAL A 84 19.19 -9.09 -7.67
CA VAL A 84 20.54 -9.50 -7.29
C VAL A 84 20.95 -10.80 -7.99
N GLY A 85 20.10 -11.33 -8.87
CA GLY A 85 20.42 -12.44 -9.78
C GLY A 85 20.13 -13.84 -9.24
N THR A 86 19.51 -13.97 -8.06
CA THR A 86 19.03 -15.25 -7.51
C THR A 86 17.69 -15.04 -6.83
N PHE A 87 16.77 -16.01 -6.92
CA PHE A 87 15.46 -15.90 -6.28
C PHE A 87 15.57 -15.75 -4.77
N THR A 88 16.50 -16.49 -4.15
CA THR A 88 16.77 -16.39 -2.71
C THR A 88 17.20 -14.98 -2.31
N GLY A 89 18.12 -14.37 -3.07
CA GLY A 89 18.57 -13.00 -2.83
C GLY A 89 17.46 -11.98 -3.04
N ASP A 90 16.75 -12.08 -4.17
CA ASP A 90 15.67 -11.16 -4.53
C ASP A 90 14.53 -11.19 -3.49
N LEU A 91 14.10 -12.39 -3.08
CA LEU A 91 13.03 -12.58 -2.09
C LEU A 91 13.45 -12.06 -0.70
N THR A 92 14.68 -12.33 -0.30
CA THR A 92 15.21 -11.87 1.00
C THR A 92 15.29 -10.35 1.05
N GLU A 93 15.85 -9.71 0.03
CA GLU A 93 15.93 -8.26 -0.04
C GLU A 93 14.55 -7.62 -0.11
N TRP A 94 13.61 -8.20 -0.87
CA TRP A 94 12.24 -7.72 -0.95
C TRP A 94 11.54 -7.77 0.41
N ALA A 95 11.68 -8.89 1.14
CA ALA A 95 11.14 -9.03 2.49
C ALA A 95 11.75 -7.99 3.47
N GLU A 96 13.04 -7.71 3.37
CA GLU A 96 13.71 -6.67 4.17
C GLU A 96 13.21 -5.26 3.83
N LEU A 97 13.06 -4.93 2.55
CA LEU A 97 12.54 -3.63 2.10
C LEU A 97 11.12 -3.41 2.64
N ILE A 98 10.29 -4.45 2.62
CA ILE A 98 8.94 -4.38 3.21
C ILE A 98 9.02 -4.18 4.71
N ALA A 99 9.88 -4.94 5.41
CA ALA A 99 10.04 -4.81 6.85
C ALA A 99 10.49 -3.40 7.25
N ASP A 100 11.44 -2.82 6.54
CA ASP A 100 11.89 -1.44 6.75
C ASP A 100 10.78 -0.43 6.45
N ASP A 101 10.03 -0.63 5.36
CA ASP A 101 8.90 0.22 4.99
C ASP A 101 7.84 0.26 6.09
N ILE A 102 7.34 -0.90 6.51
CA ILE A 102 6.24 -0.99 7.49
C ILE A 102 6.70 -0.68 8.92
N ALA A 103 7.99 -0.76 9.22
CA ALA A 103 8.54 -0.32 10.51
C ALA A 103 8.49 1.22 10.66
N ARG A 104 8.36 1.98 9.57
CA ARG A 104 8.18 3.44 9.65
C ARG A 104 6.89 3.77 10.41
N PRO A 105 6.92 4.74 11.36
CA PRO A 105 5.74 5.07 12.15
C PRO A 105 4.52 5.45 11.32
N GLU A 106 4.70 6.18 10.23
CA GLU A 106 3.62 6.57 9.32
C GLU A 106 2.99 5.35 8.63
N ARG A 107 3.81 4.46 8.08
CA ARG A 107 3.36 3.24 7.40
C ARG A 107 2.64 2.27 8.33
N SER A 108 3.17 2.00 9.52
CA SER A 108 2.48 1.14 10.50
C SER A 108 1.16 1.75 10.98
N ARG A 109 1.03 3.08 11.04
CA ARG A 109 -0.25 3.73 11.36
C ARG A 109 -1.27 3.56 10.24
N TYR A 110 -0.87 3.68 8.98
CA TYR A 110 -1.76 3.39 7.85
C TYR A 110 -2.22 1.94 7.81
N LEU A 111 -1.32 0.99 8.05
CA LEU A 111 -1.68 -0.42 8.08
C LEU A 111 -2.68 -0.72 9.21
N ARG A 112 -2.48 -0.13 10.39
CA ARG A 112 -3.42 -0.22 11.52
C ARG A 112 -4.77 0.42 11.22
N ALA A 113 -4.77 1.61 10.61
CA ALA A 113 -6.01 2.28 10.20
C ALA A 113 -6.77 1.46 9.14
N LEU A 114 -6.06 0.86 8.19
CA LEU A 114 -6.64 -0.03 7.19
C LEU A 114 -7.26 -1.28 7.85
N ALA A 115 -6.58 -1.88 8.81
CA ALA A 115 -7.08 -3.05 9.55
C ALA A 115 -8.29 -2.70 10.43
N SER A 116 -8.27 -1.56 11.13
CA SER A 116 -9.36 -1.14 12.02
C SER A 116 -10.62 -0.72 11.27
N ALA A 117 -10.50 -0.29 10.01
CA ALA A 117 -11.63 0.18 9.20
C ALA A 117 -12.38 -0.93 8.43
N ARG A 118 -12.14 -2.20 8.78
CA ARG A 118 -12.71 -3.39 8.13
C ARG A 118 -13.64 -4.09 9.12
N ASP A 119 -14.93 -3.78 9.03
CA ASP A 119 -15.98 -4.42 9.85
C ASP A 119 -16.54 -5.69 9.19
N GLU A 120 -16.49 -5.76 7.86
CA GLU A 120 -16.97 -6.88 7.06
C GLU A 120 -15.81 -7.58 6.35
N LEU A 121 -16.03 -8.84 5.97
CA LEU A 121 -15.12 -9.56 5.07
C LEU A 121 -14.98 -8.80 3.75
N VAL A 122 -13.78 -8.84 3.18
CA VAL A 122 -13.47 -8.10 1.97
C VAL A 122 -12.93 -9.04 0.92
N GLU A 123 -13.58 -9.04 -0.24
CA GLU A 123 -13.18 -9.83 -1.39
C GLU A 123 -11.84 -9.36 -1.98
N VAL A 124 -11.48 -8.08 -1.76
CA VAL A 124 -10.27 -7.47 -2.32
C VAL A 124 -9.55 -6.61 -1.27
N CYS A 125 -8.28 -6.91 -1.00
CA CYS A 125 -7.34 -5.92 -0.45
C CYS A 125 -6.38 -5.44 -1.56
N PRO A 126 -6.46 -4.18 -1.98
CA PRO A 126 -5.49 -3.61 -2.91
C PRO A 126 -4.05 -3.75 -2.43
N CYS A 127 -3.84 -3.61 -1.11
CA CYS A 127 -2.56 -3.85 -0.44
C CYS A 127 -1.97 -5.24 -0.72
N TRP A 128 -2.83 -6.25 -0.73
CA TRP A 128 -2.48 -7.66 -0.90
C TRP A 128 -2.23 -7.95 -2.38
N ASN A 129 -3.08 -7.42 -3.25
CA ASN A 129 -2.92 -7.52 -4.71
C ASN A 129 -1.59 -6.94 -5.18
N VAL A 130 -1.18 -5.78 -4.65
CA VAL A 130 0.12 -5.17 -4.97
C VAL A 130 1.28 -6.07 -4.56
N ARG A 131 1.24 -6.63 -3.35
CA ARG A 131 2.28 -7.58 -2.91
C ARG A 131 2.25 -8.87 -3.72
N GLY A 132 1.08 -9.36 -4.11
CA GLY A 132 0.92 -10.52 -4.98
C GLY A 132 1.51 -10.31 -6.37
N ALA A 133 1.25 -9.15 -6.98
CA ALA A 133 1.85 -8.77 -8.26
C ALA A 133 3.38 -8.64 -8.16
N GLN A 134 3.89 -8.11 -7.05
CA GLN A 134 5.33 -8.06 -6.78
C GLN A 134 5.94 -9.47 -6.65
N ALA A 135 5.35 -10.34 -5.84
CA ALA A 135 5.81 -11.72 -5.68
C ALA A 135 5.77 -12.50 -7.00
N ALA A 136 4.70 -12.34 -7.79
CA ALA A 136 4.58 -12.96 -9.10
C ALA A 136 5.73 -12.58 -10.03
N ARG A 137 6.13 -11.30 -10.06
CA ARG A 137 7.26 -10.83 -10.86
C ARG A 137 8.62 -11.37 -10.37
N LEU A 138 8.81 -11.53 -9.06
CA LEU A 138 10.02 -12.19 -8.54
C LEU A 138 10.09 -13.66 -8.98
N ILE A 139 8.95 -14.36 -8.88
CA ILE A 139 8.81 -15.76 -9.25
C ILE A 139 8.97 -15.97 -10.76
N GLU A 140 8.42 -15.09 -11.59
CA GLU A 140 8.54 -15.14 -13.05
C GLU A 140 10.01 -15.05 -13.49
N ARG A 141 10.77 -14.08 -12.97
CA ARG A 141 12.21 -13.98 -13.27
C ARG A 141 13.01 -15.19 -12.80
N ALA A 142 12.62 -15.80 -11.68
CA ALA A 142 13.26 -17.00 -11.18
C ALA A 142 12.96 -18.23 -12.06
N HIS A 143 11.73 -18.35 -12.58
CA HIS A 143 11.37 -19.36 -13.57
C HIS A 143 12.18 -19.22 -14.86
N GLU A 144 12.39 -17.99 -15.35
CA GLU A 144 13.25 -17.73 -16.52
C GLU A 144 14.69 -18.24 -16.31
N ARG A 145 15.16 -18.29 -15.05
CA ARG A 145 16.47 -18.82 -14.66
C ARG A 145 16.46 -20.32 -14.33
N GLY A 146 15.30 -20.98 -14.37
CA GLY A 146 15.15 -22.39 -14.01
C GLY A 146 15.30 -22.67 -12.52
N GLU A 147 15.11 -21.66 -11.66
CA GLU A 147 15.18 -21.82 -10.21
C GLU A 147 13.88 -22.45 -9.65
N ALA A 148 14.01 -23.24 -8.58
CA ALA A 148 12.86 -23.71 -7.82
C ALA A 148 12.26 -22.57 -7.00
N VAL A 149 10.94 -22.48 -6.96
CA VAL A 149 10.21 -21.38 -6.32
C VAL A 149 8.94 -21.85 -5.60
N PRO A 150 8.53 -21.15 -4.53
CA PRO A 150 7.19 -21.29 -3.94
C PRO A 150 6.12 -20.67 -4.84
N THR A 151 4.85 -20.92 -4.53
CA THR A 151 3.73 -20.20 -5.15
C THR A 151 3.63 -18.76 -4.62
N VAL A 152 2.92 -17.90 -5.36
CA VAL A 152 2.62 -16.53 -4.90
C VAL A 152 1.90 -16.55 -3.54
N ASP A 153 0.90 -17.41 -3.38
CA ASP A 153 0.14 -17.52 -2.13
C ASP A 153 1.04 -17.93 -0.97
N GLN A 154 1.95 -18.90 -1.17
CA GLN A 154 2.93 -19.29 -0.14
C GLN A 154 3.81 -18.11 0.27
N VAL A 155 4.30 -17.32 -0.70
CA VAL A 155 5.09 -16.11 -0.43
C VAL A 155 4.28 -15.09 0.38
N LEU A 156 3.03 -14.83 0.00
CA LEU A 156 2.19 -13.87 0.70
C LEU A 156 1.84 -14.33 2.12
N ASP A 157 1.39 -15.58 2.27
CA ASP A 157 0.92 -16.12 3.55
C ASP A 157 2.03 -16.25 4.59
N HIS A 158 3.27 -16.47 4.16
CA HIS A 158 4.39 -16.75 5.06
C HIS A 158 5.38 -15.59 5.20
N ILE A 159 5.36 -14.59 4.30
CA ILE A 159 6.18 -13.37 4.45
C ILE A 159 5.30 -12.16 4.75
N ILE A 160 4.33 -11.87 3.89
CA ILE A 160 3.51 -10.65 4.01
C ILE A 160 2.55 -10.73 5.19
N GLY A 161 1.85 -11.85 5.35
CA GLY A 161 0.94 -12.10 6.47
C GLY A 161 1.60 -11.84 7.83
N PRO A 162 2.73 -12.50 8.16
CA PRO A 162 3.39 -12.33 9.44
C PRO A 162 4.00 -10.93 9.64
N LEU A 163 4.57 -10.33 8.59
CA LEU A 163 5.08 -8.95 8.64
C LEU A 163 3.95 -7.95 8.94
N TYR A 164 2.82 -8.08 8.25
CA TYR A 164 1.67 -7.19 8.44
C TYR A 164 1.00 -7.44 9.79
N HIS A 165 0.90 -8.70 10.24
CA HIS A 165 0.46 -9.04 11.59
C HIS A 165 1.31 -8.31 12.64
N HIS A 166 2.64 -8.39 12.55
CA HIS A 166 3.52 -7.70 13.49
C HIS A 166 3.29 -6.18 13.48
N ALA A 167 3.22 -5.56 12.30
CA ALA A 167 2.99 -4.13 12.19
C ALA A 167 1.62 -3.69 12.72
N VAL A 168 0.55 -4.46 12.48
CA VAL A 168 -0.81 -4.18 12.99
C VAL A 168 -0.86 -4.28 14.52
N PHE A 169 -0.28 -5.33 15.09
CA PHE A 169 -0.28 -5.57 16.53
C PHE A 169 0.82 -4.82 17.28
N ALA A 170 1.55 -3.92 16.61
CA ALA A 170 2.66 -3.16 17.19
C ALA A 170 3.76 -4.06 17.81
N LEU A 171 3.99 -5.22 17.21
CA LEU A 171 5.10 -6.11 17.53
C LEU A 171 6.36 -5.70 16.76
N PRO A 172 7.57 -6.09 17.21
CA PRO A 172 8.80 -5.77 16.51
C PRO A 172 8.81 -6.32 15.07
N VAL A 173 9.04 -5.43 14.10
CA VAL A 173 9.36 -5.78 12.71
C VAL A 173 10.83 -5.46 12.48
N THR A 174 11.62 -6.45 12.09
CA THR A 174 13.06 -6.28 11.85
C THR A 174 13.49 -7.00 10.58
N ARG A 175 14.57 -6.55 9.95
CA ARG A 175 15.21 -7.28 8.84
C ARG A 175 15.55 -8.73 9.21
N SER A 176 16.00 -8.96 10.45
CA SER A 176 16.31 -10.32 10.92
C SER A 176 15.08 -11.24 10.93
N TYR A 177 13.90 -10.69 11.22
CA TYR A 177 12.64 -11.43 11.18
C TYR A 177 12.24 -11.71 9.73
N ALA A 178 12.33 -10.69 8.86
CA ALA A 178 12.05 -10.84 7.43
C ALA A 178 12.93 -11.90 6.75
N ARG A 179 14.24 -11.92 7.04
CA ARG A 179 15.16 -12.97 6.55
C ARG A 179 14.74 -14.37 6.95
N ARG A 180 14.30 -14.56 8.21
CA ARG A 180 13.83 -15.87 8.67
C ARG A 180 12.60 -16.32 7.91
N LEU A 181 11.61 -15.43 7.74
CA LEU A 181 10.41 -15.73 6.95
C LEU A 181 10.75 -16.08 5.50
N ALA A 182 11.67 -15.35 4.87
CA ALA A 182 12.14 -15.67 3.52
C ALA A 182 12.81 -17.04 3.46
N ALA A 183 13.70 -17.34 4.42
CA ALA A 183 14.35 -18.66 4.52
C ALA A 183 13.35 -19.80 4.70
N ASP A 184 12.33 -19.62 5.55
CA ASP A 184 11.30 -20.62 5.81
C ASP A 184 10.46 -20.91 4.56
N VAL A 185 10.09 -19.88 3.80
CA VAL A 185 9.34 -20.02 2.54
C VAL A 185 10.13 -20.72 1.44
N LEU A 186 11.44 -20.47 1.38
CA LEU A 186 12.32 -21.11 0.40
C LEU A 186 12.35 -22.64 0.56
N LEU A 187 12.06 -23.17 1.75
CA LEU A 187 11.94 -24.61 1.97
C LEU A 187 10.72 -25.24 1.28
N MET A 188 9.75 -24.42 0.85
CA MET A 188 8.57 -24.87 0.12
C MET A 188 8.77 -24.89 -1.40
N ALA A 189 9.91 -24.40 -1.88
CA ALA A 189 10.19 -24.22 -3.29
C ALA A 189 10.10 -25.54 -4.06
N GLN A 190 9.39 -25.52 -5.18
CA GLN A 190 9.28 -26.63 -6.12
C GLN A 190 9.94 -26.23 -7.45
N PRO A 191 10.53 -27.18 -8.19
CA PRO A 191 10.99 -26.91 -9.54
C PRO A 191 9.83 -26.44 -10.42
N ALA A 192 10.14 -25.54 -11.36
CA ALA A 192 9.20 -25.13 -12.40
C ALA A 192 8.66 -26.37 -13.13
N SER A 193 7.32 -26.51 -13.19
CA SER A 193 6.65 -27.57 -13.96
C SER A 193 6.61 -27.26 -15.45
#